data_AF-A0A7W0KPV3-F1
#
_entry.id   AF-A0A7W0KPV3-F1
#
_cell.length_a   1.000
_cell.length_b   1.000
_cell.length_c   1.000
_cell.angle_alpha   90.00
_cell.angle_beta   90.00
_cell.angle_gamma   90.00
#
_symmetry.space_group_name_H-M   'P 1'
#
loop_
_entity.id
_entity.type
_entity.pdbx_description
1 polymer ?
#
loop_
_entity_poly.entity_id
_entity_poly.type
_entity_poly.pdbx_seq_one_letter_code
_entity_poly.pdbx_strand_id
1 'polypeptide(L)'
;MAQQFGHTWWGRAWVDALEQRAALDPSRLPRGRTYARQDRVTSLSFEPGMVVGSVRGSRRLNYRTHIGVTTYGDDEWAEVIAVIAGRAGHT
;
A
#
# COMPACT_ATOMS: atom_id res chain seq x y z
N MET A 1 -5.79 16.60 15.55
CA MET A 1 -6.40 16.19 14.27
C MET A 1 -5.76 14.88 13.83
N ALA A 2 -6.52 13.91 13.32
CA ALA A 2 -5.96 12.63 12.94
C ALA A 2 -5.07 12.79 11.69
N GLN A 3 -3.81 12.38 11.75
CA GLN A 3 -2.87 12.51 10.62
C GLN A 3 -3.44 11.78 9.40
N GLN A 4 -3.53 12.50 8.27
CA GLN A 4 -4.06 11.98 7.01
C GLN A 4 -2.93 11.27 6.27
N PHE A 5 -3.17 10.06 5.76
CA PHE A 5 -2.19 9.38 4.91
C PHE A 5 -2.25 9.97 3.49
N GLY A 6 -1.15 9.84 2.73
CA GLY A 6 -1.13 10.26 1.32
C GLY A 6 -1.06 11.78 1.14
N HIS A 7 -0.02 12.42 1.69
CA HIS A 7 0.19 13.87 1.55
C HIS A 7 0.70 14.30 0.18
N THR A 8 1.18 13.36 -0.65
CA THR A 8 1.61 13.61 -2.02
C THR A 8 0.49 13.25 -3.00
N TRP A 9 0.54 13.77 -4.23
CA TRP A 9 -0.44 13.44 -5.26
C TRP A 9 -0.53 11.91 -5.49
N TRP A 10 0.62 11.23 -5.58
CA TRP A 10 0.70 9.78 -5.72
C TRP A 10 0.24 9.05 -4.46
N GLY A 11 0.62 9.57 -3.28
CA GLY A 11 0.19 8.98 -2.00
C GLY A 11 -1.32 9.04 -1.82
N ARG A 12 -1.98 10.11 -2.28
CA ARG A 12 -3.43 10.23 -2.27
C ARG A 12 -4.07 9.25 -3.25
N ALA A 13 -3.61 9.21 -4.50
CA ALA A 13 -4.08 8.25 -5.49
C ALA A 13 -3.94 6.79 -5.02
N TRP A 14 -2.86 6.45 -4.32
CA TRP A 14 -2.66 5.14 -3.72
C TRP A 14 -3.66 4.83 -2.60
N VAL A 15 -3.89 5.79 -1.68
CA VAL A 15 -4.89 5.64 -0.61
C VAL A 15 -6.28 5.46 -1.22
N ASP A 16 -6.63 6.25 -2.23
CA ASP A 16 -7.93 6.18 -2.90
C ASP A 16 -8.14 4.82 -3.58
N ALA A 17 -7.11 4.29 -4.25
CA ALA A 17 -7.15 2.96 -4.86
C ALA A 17 -7.36 1.85 -3.82
N LEU A 18 -6.71 1.96 -2.66
CA LEU A 18 -6.93 1.02 -1.55
C LEU A 18 -8.36 1.12 -0.99
N GLU A 19 -8.88 2.33 -0.82
CA GLU A 19 -10.24 2.56 -0.32
C GLU A 19 -11.31 2.02 -1.25
N GLN A 20 -11.16 2.22 -2.56
CA GLN A 20 -12.06 1.65 -3.57
C GLN A 20 -12.06 0.12 -3.50
N ARG A 21 -10.88 -0.51 -3.37
CA ARG A 21 -10.77 -1.97 -3.25
C ARG A 21 -11.33 -2.50 -1.92
N ALA A 22 -11.24 -1.71 -0.86
CA ALA A 22 -11.73 -2.08 0.48
C ALA A 22 -13.26 -2.02 0.63
N ALA A 23 -14.00 -1.68 -0.44
CA ALA A 23 -15.45 -1.83 -0.48
C ALA A 23 -15.91 -3.27 -0.11
N LEU A 24 -15.05 -4.28 -0.33
CA LEU A 24 -15.32 -5.68 0.02
C LEU A 24 -15.14 -6.02 1.50
N ASP A 25 -14.39 -5.23 2.28
CA ASP A 25 -14.31 -5.34 3.75
C ASP A 25 -14.11 -3.95 4.37
N PRO A 26 -15.21 -3.18 4.56
CA PRO A 26 -15.17 -1.79 5.00
C PRO A 26 -14.50 -1.59 6.36
N SER A 27 -14.38 -2.65 7.16
CA SER A 27 -13.86 -2.59 8.52
C SER A 27 -12.32 -2.67 8.59
N ARG A 28 -11.67 -3.19 7.54
CA ARG A 28 -10.23 -3.51 7.58
C ARG A 28 -9.34 -2.30 7.46
N LEU A 29 -9.61 -1.41 6.50
CA LEU A 29 -8.79 -0.21 6.32
C LEU A 29 -8.85 0.74 7.52
N PRO A 30 -10.02 1.04 8.11
CA PRO A 30 -10.09 1.82 9.35
C PRO A 30 -9.26 1.22 10.49
N ARG A 31 -9.32 -0.11 10.70
CA ARG A 31 -8.50 -0.80 11.70
C ARG A 31 -7.00 -0.71 11.38
N GLY A 32 -6.61 -0.94 10.13
CA GLY A 32 -5.22 -0.81 9.67
C GLY A 32 -4.65 0.59 9.91
N ARG A 33 -5.46 1.63 9.65
CA ARG A 33 -5.09 3.04 9.94
C ARG A 33 -4.86 3.28 11.42
N THR A 34 -5.71 2.72 12.28
CA THR A 34 -5.51 2.80 13.73
C THR A 34 -4.19 2.16 14.15
N TYR A 35 -3.83 1.02 13.56
CA TYR A 35 -2.57 0.35 13.86
C TYR A 35 -1.36 1.16 13.40
N ALA A 36 -1.41 1.71 12.18
CA ALA A 36 -0.36 2.57 11.64
C ALA A 36 -0.18 3.85 12.47
N ARG A 37 -1.26 4.49 12.91
CA ARG A 37 -1.22 5.70 13.75
C ARG A 37 -0.73 5.46 15.18
N GLN A 38 -0.76 4.22 15.65
CA GLN A 38 -0.29 3.82 16.97
C GLN A 38 1.12 3.21 16.92
N ASP A 39 1.86 3.43 15.83
CA ASP A 39 3.19 2.87 15.58
C ASP A 39 3.25 1.35 15.83
N ARG A 40 2.15 0.65 15.55
CA ARG A 40 2.08 -0.82 15.75
C ARG A 40 2.79 -1.57 14.64
N VAL A 41 3.03 -0.94 13.50
CA VAL A 41 3.85 -1.51 12.43
C VAL A 41 5.31 -1.19 12.77
N THR A 42 6.03 -2.15 13.33
CA THR A 42 7.38 -1.92 13.85
C THR A 42 8.46 -2.02 12.79
N SER A 43 8.19 -2.74 11.70
CA SER A 43 9.08 -2.80 10.54
C SER A 43 8.31 -3.17 9.28
N LEU A 44 8.81 -2.71 8.13
CA LEU A 44 8.37 -3.07 6.80
C LEU A 44 9.59 -3.44 5.95
N SER A 45 9.51 -4.53 5.20
CA SER A 45 10.45 -4.89 4.15
C SER A 45 9.70 -5.09 2.84
N PHE A 46 10.33 -4.67 1.75
CA PHE A 46 9.76 -4.70 0.41
C PHE A 46 10.65 -5.58 -0.47
N GLU A 47 10.02 -6.54 -1.12
CA GLU A 47 10.60 -7.39 -2.16
C GLU A 47 9.70 -7.32 -3.39
N PRO A 48 10.21 -7.62 -4.61
CA PRO A 48 9.36 -7.71 -5.78
C PRO A 48 8.15 -8.62 -5.53
N GLY A 49 6.95 -8.04 -5.64
CA GLY A 49 5.69 -8.77 -5.43
C GLY A 49 5.31 -9.06 -3.98
N MET A 50 6.08 -8.60 -2.99
CA MET A 50 5.83 -8.92 -1.59
C MET A 50 6.15 -7.75 -0.67
N VAL A 51 5.23 -7.46 0.24
CA VAL A 51 5.49 -6.56 1.37
C VAL A 51 5.34 -7.36 2.65
N VAL A 52 6.37 -7.36 3.50
CA VAL A 52 6.34 -8.03 4.80
C VAL A 52 6.36 -7.00 5.91
N GLY A 53 5.48 -7.16 6.89
CA GLY A 53 5.37 -6.27 8.05
C GLY A 53 5.44 -7.02 9.37
N SER A 54 6.16 -6.46 10.34
CA SER A 54 6.09 -6.87 11.74
C SER A 54 5.11 -5.97 12.48
N VAL A 55 4.08 -6.56 13.08
CA VAL A 55 2.97 -5.81 13.67
C VAL A 55 2.77 -6.21 15.13
N ARG A 56 2.75 -5.21 16.01
CA ARG A 56 2.38 -5.34 17.41
C ARG A 56 0.87 -5.44 17.55
N GLY A 57 0.39 -6.63 17.92
CA GLY A 57 -1.01 -6.89 18.22
C GLY A 57 -1.33 -6.77 19.70
N SER A 58 -2.40 -7.44 20.13
CA SER A 58 -2.73 -7.65 21.55
C SER A 58 -1.81 -8.66 22.23
N ARG A 59 -1.11 -9.50 21.46
CA ARG A 59 -0.16 -10.49 21.98
C ARG A 59 1.17 -9.83 22.33
N ARG A 60 1.89 -10.44 23.28
CA ARG A 60 3.21 -9.98 23.73
C ARG A 60 4.24 -9.91 22.60
N LEU A 61 4.22 -10.89 21.69
CA LEU A 61 5.11 -10.94 20.54
C LEU A 61 4.45 -10.31 19.32
N ASN A 62 5.24 -9.59 18.53
CA ASN A 62 4.80 -9.10 17.23
C ASN A 62 4.49 -10.28 16.31
N TYR A 63 3.45 -10.12 15.49
CA TYR A 63 3.14 -11.10 14.44
C TYR A 63 3.63 -10.58 13.09
N ARG A 64 4.05 -11.50 12.24
CA ARG A 64 4.46 -11.21 10.86
C ARG A 64 3.24 -11.28 9.96
N THR A 65 3.04 -10.26 9.15
CA THR A 65 2.02 -10.23 8.08
C THR A 65 2.71 -10.01 6.75
N HIS A 66 2.11 -10.49 5.67
CA HIS A 66 2.60 -10.21 4.33
C HIS A 66 1.45 -9.85 3.40
N ILE A 67 1.75 -9.06 2.36
CA ILE A 67 0.85 -8.73 1.27
C ILE A 67 1.56 -9.11 -0.01
N GLY A 68 1.01 -10.09 -0.72
CA GLY A 68 1.42 -10.46 -2.06
C GLY A 68 0.76 -9.54 -3.09
N VAL A 69 1.52 -9.09 -4.07
CA VAL A 69 1.05 -8.34 -5.22
C VAL A 69 1.61 -9.02 -6.47
N THR A 70 0.76 -9.23 -7.47
CA THR A 70 1.22 -9.75 -8.76
C THR A 70 2.26 -8.77 -9.34
N THR A 71 3.44 -9.29 -9.65
CA THR A 71 4.46 -8.53 -10.37
C THR A 71 4.16 -8.56 -11.85
N TYR A 72 4.38 -7.43 -12.51
CA TYR A 72 4.41 -7.40 -13.96
C TYR A 72 5.68 -8.06 -14.49
N GLY A 73 5.55 -8.83 -15.57
CA GLY A 73 6.68 -9.30 -16.37
C GLY A 73 7.30 -8.17 -17.20
N ASP A 74 8.38 -8.47 -17.91
CA ASP A 74 9.14 -7.47 -18.68
C ASP A 74 8.27 -6.80 -19.77
N ASP A 75 7.46 -7.58 -20.47
CA ASP A 75 6.56 -7.07 -21.53
C ASP A 75 5.45 -6.17 -20.97
N GLU A 76 4.84 -6.56 -19.85
CA GLU A 76 3.82 -5.77 -19.16
C GLU A 76 4.42 -4.45 -18.62
N TRP A 77 5.66 -4.51 -18.11
CA TRP A 77 6.39 -3.31 -17.70
C TRP A 77 6.70 -2.38 -18.87
N ALA A 78 7.09 -2.93 -20.01
CA ALA A 78 7.31 -2.15 -21.23
C ALA A 78 6.02 -1.42 -21.66
N GLU A 79 4.86 -2.08 -21.57
CA GLU A 79 3.57 -1.46 -21.85
C GLU A 79 3.26 -0.32 -20.86
N VAL A 80 3.43 -0.54 -19.56
CA VAL A 80 3.22 0.48 -18.53
C VAL A 80 4.08 1.72 -18.78
N ILE A 81 5.36 1.51 -19.10
CA ILE A 81 6.29 2.61 -19.41
C ILE A 81 5.85 3.36 -20.67
N ALA A 82 5.44 2.66 -21.73
CA ALA A 82 4.95 3.29 -22.95
C ALA A 82 3.72 4.17 -22.70
N VAL A 83 2.76 3.71 -21.89
CA VAL A 83 1.57 4.50 -21.51
C VAL A 83 1.94 5.74 -20.70
N ILE A 84 2.85 5.60 -19.73
CA ILE A 84 3.32 6.73 -18.91
C ILE A 84 4.05 7.76 -19.79
N ALA A 85 4.96 7.31 -20.65
CA ALA A 85 5.73 8.18 -21.55
C ALA A 85 4.82 8.91 -22.54
N GLY A 86 3.83 8.23 -23.11
CA GLY A 86 2.84 8.85 -24.00
C GLY A 86 2.05 9.98 -23.34
N ARG A 87 1.71 9.85 -22.04
CA ARG A 87 1.04 10.92 -21.30
C ARG A 87 1.97 12.06 -20.89
N ALA A 88 3.23 11.76 -20.57
CA ALA A 88 4.22 12.78 -20.23
C ALA A 88 4.59 13.67 -21.44
N GLY A 89 4.56 13.12 -22.66
CA GLY A 89 4.78 13.86 -23.91
C GLY A 89 3.61 14.78 -24.31
N HIS A 90 2.46 14.69 -23.65
CA HIS A 90 1.30 15.57 -23.84
C HIS A 90 1.20 16.64 -22.75
N THR A 91 2.32 17.33 -22.49
CA THR A 91 2.35 18.57 -21.68
C THR A 91 2.54 19.75 -22.60
#